data_AF-A6GCT4-F1
#
_entry.id   AF-A6GCT4-F1
#
_cell.length_a   1.000
_cell.length_b   1.000
_cell.length_c   1.000
_cell.angle_alpha   90.00
_cell.angle_beta   90.00
_cell.angle_gamma   90.00
#
_symmetry.space_group_name_H-M   'P 1'
#
loop_
_entity.id
_entity.type
_entity.pdbx_description
1 polymer ?
#
loop_
_entity_poly.entity_id
_entity_poly.type
_entity_poly.pdbx_seq_one_letter_code
_entity_poly.pdbx_strand_id
1 'polypeptide(L)'
;MIILGLAHEFTGDEAFLEGMLEGMAYLLGRNPNSQSYVAGHGTYPLLNPHHRAWATQLDPAFPPPPPGAISGGPNSDLQDPYAQEVGLPGCPPMKCFVDHVESWSTNEVAINWNAPFAWVVAYVDEHLRP
;
A
#
# COMPACT_ATOMS: atom_id res chain seq x y z
N MET A 1 -3.78 -11.95 1.38
CA MET A 1 -4.35 -11.98 2.75
C MET A 1 -5.77 -12.52 2.79
N ILE A 2 -6.69 -12.19 1.86
CA ILE A 2 -8.05 -12.77 1.85
C ILE A 2 -8.06 -14.30 2.01
N ILE A 3 -7.23 -15.01 1.24
CA ILE A 3 -7.13 -16.47 1.33
C ILE A 3 -6.65 -16.95 2.71
N LEU A 4 -5.80 -16.18 3.39
CA LEU A 4 -5.39 -16.51 4.76
C LEU A 4 -6.56 -16.35 5.73
N GLY A 5 -7.37 -15.29 5.59
CA GLY A 5 -8.57 -15.12 6.42
C GLY A 5 -9.60 -16.23 6.20
N LEU A 6 -9.83 -16.64 4.95
CA LEU A 6 -10.68 -17.79 4.66
C LEU A 6 -10.11 -19.11 5.23
N ALA A 7 -8.79 -19.30 5.16
CA ALA A 7 -8.14 -20.46 5.76
C ALA A 7 -8.33 -20.47 7.29
N HIS A 8 -8.12 -19.32 7.94
CA HIS A 8 -8.37 -19.11 9.36
C HIS A 8 -9.82 -19.45 9.73
N GLU A 9 -10.82 -18.95 8.98
CA GLU A 9 -12.24 -19.29 9.22
C GLU A 9 -12.53 -20.79 9.11
N PHE A 10 -11.93 -21.46 8.13
CA PHE A 10 -12.23 -22.87 7.86
C PHE A 10 -11.49 -23.84 8.80
N THR A 11 -10.33 -23.46 9.33
CA THR A 11 -9.50 -24.35 10.15
C THR A 11 -9.45 -23.97 11.62
N GLY A 12 -9.68 -22.70 11.96
CA GLY A 12 -9.40 -22.13 13.29
C GLY A 12 -7.91 -22.11 13.63
N ASP A 13 -7.02 -22.20 12.63
CA ASP A 13 -5.56 -22.17 12.86
C ASP A 13 -5.06 -20.72 12.87
N GLU A 14 -4.69 -20.24 14.06
CA GLU A 14 -4.21 -18.88 14.34
C GLU A 14 -2.99 -18.48 13.50
N ALA A 15 -2.19 -19.44 13.01
CA ALA A 15 -1.05 -19.14 12.15
C ALA A 15 -1.46 -18.37 10.88
N PHE A 16 -2.69 -18.55 10.39
CA PHE A 16 -3.21 -17.80 9.26
C PHE A 16 -3.54 -16.34 9.61
N LEU A 17 -4.12 -16.09 10.78
CA LEU A 17 -4.37 -14.73 11.27
C LEU A 17 -3.04 -14.01 11.52
N GLU A 18 -2.08 -14.67 12.17
CA GLU A 18 -0.71 -14.14 12.36
C GLU A 18 -0.07 -13.76 11.01
N GLY A 19 -0.19 -14.62 9.99
CA GLY A 19 0.28 -14.32 8.63
C GLY A 19 -0.39 -13.09 7.98
N MET A 20 -1.67 -12.84 8.27
CA MET A 20 -2.33 -11.61 7.85
C MET A 20 -1.76 -10.37 8.55
N LEU A 21 -1.49 -10.47 9.85
CA LEU A 21 -0.90 -9.36 10.62
C LEU A 21 0.52 -9.02 10.15
N GLU A 22 1.31 -10.03 9.78
CA GLU A 22 2.63 -9.83 9.18
C GLU A 22 2.55 -9.07 7.85
N GLY A 23 1.55 -9.39 7.02
CA GLY A 23 1.26 -8.67 5.78
C GLY A 23 0.78 -7.23 6.02
N MET A 24 -0.10 -7.02 7.00
CA MET A 24 -0.55 -5.67 7.39
C MET A 24 0.61 -4.83 7.94
N ALA A 25 1.51 -5.41 8.74
CA ALA A 25 2.71 -4.73 9.22
C ALA A 25 3.61 -4.30 8.05
N TYR A 26 3.76 -5.14 7.02
CA TYR A 26 4.48 -4.74 5.80
C TYR A 26 3.82 -3.54 5.11
N LEU A 27 2.49 -3.57 4.91
CA LEU A 27 1.75 -2.46 4.27
C LEU A 27 1.84 -1.15 5.07
N LEU A 28 1.93 -1.24 6.40
CA LEU A 28 1.96 -0.11 7.33
C LEU A 28 3.38 0.36 7.70
N GLY A 29 4.42 -0.12 7.01
CA GLY A 29 5.77 0.45 7.12
C GLY A 29 6.87 -0.47 7.64
N ARG A 30 6.57 -1.72 8.03
CA ARG A 30 7.59 -2.73 8.34
C ARG A 30 8.12 -3.36 7.05
N ASN A 31 8.73 -2.53 6.22
CA ASN A 31 9.29 -2.89 4.91
C ASN A 31 10.61 -2.12 4.66
N PRO A 32 11.41 -2.51 3.64
CA PRO A 32 12.71 -1.90 3.39
C PRO A 32 12.71 -0.40 3.03
N ASN A 33 11.55 0.19 2.74
CA ASN A 33 11.41 1.63 2.46
C ASN A 33 11.00 2.42 3.70
N SER A 34 10.67 1.75 4.82
CA SER A 34 10.07 2.37 6.01
C SER A 34 8.81 3.19 5.67
N GLN A 35 8.11 2.82 4.59
CA GLN A 35 6.98 3.55 4.04
C GLN A 35 5.67 2.85 4.38
N SER A 36 4.71 3.56 4.95
CA SER A 36 3.32 3.10 4.94
C SER A 36 2.75 3.34 3.55
N TYR A 37 2.29 2.28 2.89
CA TYR A 37 1.64 2.37 1.57
C TYR A 37 0.18 2.82 1.68
N VAL A 38 -0.28 3.23 2.87
CA VAL A 38 -1.65 3.65 3.16
C VAL A 38 -1.67 5.12 3.54
N ALA A 39 -2.49 5.90 2.83
CA ALA A 39 -2.64 7.33 3.09
C ALA A 39 -3.19 7.58 4.49
N GLY A 40 -2.66 8.59 5.18
CA GLY A 40 -3.11 8.99 6.52
C GLY A 40 -2.73 8.06 7.67
N HIS A 41 -1.98 6.97 7.42
CA HIS A 41 -1.59 6.01 8.45
C HIS A 41 -0.06 5.80 8.48
N GLY A 42 0.50 5.73 9.69
CA GLY A 42 1.94 5.53 9.94
C GLY A 42 2.74 6.84 10.04
N THR A 43 4.00 6.74 10.47
CA THR A 43 4.91 7.89 10.60
C THR A 43 5.32 8.48 9.25
N TYR A 44 5.44 7.62 8.24
CA TYR A 44 5.71 7.97 6.85
C TYR A 44 4.53 7.48 5.99
N PRO A 45 3.38 8.21 6.01
CA PRO A 45 2.19 7.82 5.27
C PRO A 45 2.38 8.02 3.76
N LEU A 46 1.51 7.42 2.96
CA LEU A 46 1.41 7.72 1.52
C LEU A 46 0.85 9.14 1.33
N LEU A 47 1.61 10.00 0.65
CA LEU A 47 1.27 11.42 0.47
C LEU A 47 0.93 11.77 -0.97
N ASN A 48 1.61 11.17 -1.96
CA ASN A 48 1.56 11.60 -3.36
C ASN A 48 1.20 10.44 -4.32
N PRO A 49 0.06 9.75 -4.14
CA PRO A 49 -0.34 8.72 -5.08
C PRO A 49 -0.58 9.29 -6.48
N HIS A 50 -0.34 8.47 -7.51
CA HIS A 50 -0.80 8.81 -8.86
C HIS A 50 -2.33 8.78 -8.89
N HIS A 51 -2.96 9.95 -8.83
CA HIS A 51 -4.40 10.10 -8.90
C HIS A 51 -4.77 11.50 -9.41
N ARG A 52 -5.75 11.60 -10.32
CA ARG A 52 -6.08 12.89 -10.98
C ARG A 52 -6.67 13.95 -10.06
N ALA A 53 -7.36 13.53 -8.99
CA ALA A 53 -8.00 14.45 -8.05
C ALA A 53 -7.26 14.58 -6.71
N TRP A 54 -6.34 13.64 -6.40
CA TRP A 54 -5.62 13.63 -5.13
C TRP A 54 -4.15 14.01 -5.38
N ALA A 55 -3.97 15.18 -5.97
CA ALA A 55 -2.74 15.59 -6.65
C ALA A 55 -2.17 16.91 -6.12
N THR A 56 -2.14 17.10 -4.79
CA THR A 56 -1.59 18.31 -4.16
C THR A 56 -0.15 18.61 -4.60
N GLN A 57 0.64 17.58 -4.95
CA GLN A 57 1.99 17.73 -5.48
C GLN A 57 2.03 18.40 -6.87
N LEU A 58 0.98 18.25 -7.69
CA LEU A 58 0.88 18.91 -9.00
C LEU A 58 0.29 20.31 -8.88
N ASP A 59 -0.76 20.46 -8.07
CA ASP A 59 -1.41 21.74 -7.82
C ASP A 59 -1.90 21.79 -6.36
N PRO A 60 -1.46 22.76 -5.55
CA PRO A 60 -1.95 22.94 -4.18
C PRO A 60 -3.46 23.13 -4.03
N ALA A 61 -4.18 23.45 -5.12
CA ALA A 61 -5.63 23.52 -5.14
C ALA A 61 -6.31 22.12 -5.09
N PHE A 62 -5.60 21.06 -5.46
CA PHE A 62 -6.12 19.69 -5.33
C PHE A 62 -5.94 19.16 -3.91
N PRO A 63 -6.93 18.38 -3.40
CA PRO A 63 -6.84 17.79 -2.06
C PRO A 63 -5.77 16.68 -1.98
N PRO A 64 -5.28 16.37 -0.78
CA PRO A 64 -4.47 15.18 -0.53
C PRO A 64 -5.32 13.89 -0.65
N PRO A 65 -4.69 12.71 -0.74
CA PRO A 65 -5.44 11.46 -0.72
C PRO A 65 -6.21 11.29 0.59
N PRO A 66 -7.44 10.76 0.55
CA PRO A 66 -8.19 10.45 1.76
C PRO A 66 -7.50 9.33 2.54
N PRO A 67 -7.58 9.33 3.88
CA PRO A 67 -7.06 8.23 4.70
C PRO A 67 -7.62 6.88 4.26
N GLY A 68 -6.76 5.86 4.20
CA GLY A 68 -7.13 4.51 3.75
C GLY A 68 -7.02 4.24 2.24
N ALA A 69 -6.66 5.24 1.42
CA ALA A 69 -6.21 4.98 0.05
C ALA A 69 -4.89 4.19 0.08
N ILE A 70 -4.80 3.10 -0.68
CA ILE A 70 -3.62 2.22 -0.69
C ILE A 70 -2.93 2.24 -2.05
N SER A 71 -1.61 2.43 -2.01
CA SER A 71 -0.74 2.39 -3.19
C SER A 71 -0.57 0.96 -3.72
N GLY A 72 -0.35 0.82 -5.03
CA GLY A 72 0.05 -0.45 -5.64
C GLY A 72 1.36 -1.01 -5.07
N GLY A 73 2.29 -0.13 -4.65
CA GLY A 73 3.54 -0.51 -4.00
C GLY A 73 4.70 -0.82 -4.96
N PRO A 74 5.79 -1.45 -4.46
CA PRO A 74 7.02 -1.61 -5.22
C PRO A 74 6.84 -2.39 -6.53
N ASN A 75 7.44 -1.88 -7.60
CA ASN A 75 7.45 -2.52 -8.92
C ASN A 75 8.84 -2.38 -9.56
N SER A 76 9.56 -3.50 -9.73
CA SER A 76 10.92 -3.53 -10.26
C SER A 76 11.03 -3.42 -11.77
N ASP A 77 9.90 -3.48 -12.48
CA ASP A 77 9.88 -3.32 -13.93
C ASP A 77 9.96 -1.83 -14.34
N LEU A 78 9.76 -0.91 -13.38
CA LEU A 78 9.92 0.55 -13.54
C LEU A 78 9.25 1.04 -14.82
N GLN A 79 7.95 0.83 -14.95
CA GLN A 79 7.26 0.95 -16.23
C GLN A 79 6.90 2.39 -16.57
N ASP A 80 7.07 3.32 -15.64
CA ASP A 80 6.85 4.75 -15.83
C ASP A 80 8.14 5.57 -15.96
N PRO A 81 8.13 6.68 -16.73
CA PRO A 81 9.33 7.51 -16.92
C PRO A 81 9.92 8.05 -15.62
N TYR A 82 9.07 8.43 -14.66
CA TYR A 82 9.55 9.01 -13.40
C TYR A 82 10.36 7.97 -12.61
N ALA A 83 9.83 6.77 -12.44
CA ALA A 83 10.49 5.64 -11.81
C ALA A 83 11.82 5.27 -12.51
N GLN A 84 11.88 5.36 -13.84
CA GLN A 84 13.12 5.12 -14.60
C GLN A 84 14.19 6.19 -14.37
N GLU A 85 13.79 7.43 -14.06
CA GLU A 85 14.70 8.57 -13.93
C GLU A 85 15.15 8.81 -12.48
N VAL A 86 14.33 8.45 -11.48
CA VAL A 86 14.57 8.79 -10.05
C VAL A 86 15.44 7.81 -9.27
N GLY A 87 16.46 7.24 -9.93
CA GLY A 87 17.45 6.40 -9.26
C GLY A 87 16.93 5.05 -8.78
N LEU A 88 15.76 4.62 -9.25
CA LEU A 88 15.28 3.25 -9.05
C LEU A 88 15.93 2.21 -9.98
N PRO A 89 16.46 2.50 -11.19
CA PRO A 89 17.10 1.44 -11.99
C PRO A 89 18.17 0.66 -11.22
N GLY A 90 18.00 -0.66 -11.12
CA GLY A 90 18.88 -1.55 -10.34
C GLY A 90 18.53 -1.68 -8.86
N CYS A 91 17.41 -1.11 -8.40
CA CYS A 91 16.89 -1.30 -7.04
C CYS A 91 16.63 -2.79 -6.74
N PRO A 92 16.89 -3.24 -5.50
CA PRO A 92 16.29 -4.49 -5.01
C PRO A 92 14.76 -4.41 -5.12
N PRO A 93 14.04 -5.48 -5.53
CA PRO A 93 12.62 -5.38 -5.88
C PRO A 93 11.72 -4.71 -4.84
N MET A 94 11.89 -5.02 -3.56
CA MET A 94 11.11 -4.40 -2.49
C MET A 94 11.43 -2.91 -2.25
N LYS A 95 12.53 -2.39 -2.79
CA LYS A 95 12.94 -0.98 -2.73
C LYS A 95 12.55 -0.18 -3.99
N CYS A 96 11.94 -0.82 -4.98
CA CYS A 96 11.55 -0.18 -6.23
C CYS A 96 10.23 0.59 -6.07
N PHE A 97 10.24 1.61 -5.22
CA PHE A 97 9.08 2.42 -4.88
C PHE A 97 9.50 3.88 -4.66
N VAL A 98 8.66 4.81 -5.13
CA VAL A 98 8.80 6.23 -4.81
C VAL A 98 7.41 6.85 -4.61
N ASP A 99 7.25 7.64 -3.54
CA ASP A 99 6.00 8.35 -3.25
C ASP A 99 5.92 9.66 -4.04
N HIS A 100 5.58 9.54 -5.32
CA HIS A 100 5.47 10.67 -6.24
C HIS A 100 4.29 10.49 -7.20
N VAL A 101 3.61 11.59 -7.50
CA VAL A 101 2.37 11.63 -8.30
C VAL A 101 2.59 11.17 -9.75
N GLU A 102 3.78 11.34 -10.30
CA GLU A 102 4.14 10.86 -11.64
C GLU A 102 4.52 9.38 -11.69
N SER A 103 4.69 8.72 -10.53
CA SER A 103 5.14 7.33 -10.45
C SER A 103 3.99 6.34 -10.55
N TRP A 104 3.28 6.34 -11.67
CA TRP A 104 2.07 5.51 -11.83
C TRP A 104 2.35 4.00 -11.78
N SER A 105 3.55 3.54 -12.15
CA SER A 105 3.87 2.10 -12.10
C SER A 105 4.19 1.59 -10.70
N THR A 106 4.52 2.47 -9.77
CA THR A 106 4.87 2.12 -8.37
C THR A 106 3.95 2.75 -7.32
N ASN A 107 3.10 3.71 -7.70
CA ASN A 107 2.39 4.56 -6.73
C ASN A 107 0.96 4.97 -7.12
N GLU A 108 0.35 4.32 -8.11
CA GLU A 108 -1.07 4.52 -8.38
C GLU A 108 -1.94 3.97 -7.23
N VAL A 109 -3.20 4.42 -7.18
CA VAL A 109 -4.28 3.87 -6.34
C VAL A 109 -5.41 3.34 -7.24
N ALA A 110 -6.07 2.26 -6.84
CA ALA A 110 -7.11 1.65 -7.68
C ALA A 110 -8.15 0.88 -6.86
N ILE A 111 -9.37 0.77 -7.42
CA ILE A 111 -10.49 0.08 -6.78
C ILE A 111 -10.19 -1.39 -6.47
N ASN A 112 -9.41 -2.06 -7.31
CA ASN A 112 -9.03 -3.47 -7.14
C ASN A 112 -7.90 -3.66 -6.12
N TRP A 113 -7.22 -2.60 -5.68
CA TRP A 113 -6.28 -2.64 -4.55
C TRP A 113 -7.00 -2.25 -3.24
N ASN A 114 -7.84 -1.22 -3.29
CA ASN A 114 -8.63 -0.79 -2.14
C ASN A 114 -9.70 -1.80 -1.72
N ALA A 115 -10.33 -2.53 -2.65
CA ALA A 115 -11.33 -3.56 -2.32
C ALA A 115 -10.77 -4.70 -1.44
N PRO A 116 -9.67 -5.39 -1.80
CA PRO A 116 -9.10 -6.40 -0.92
C PRO A 116 -8.49 -5.79 0.36
N PHE A 117 -8.00 -4.55 0.32
CA PHE A 117 -7.53 -3.87 1.52
C PHE A 117 -8.66 -3.63 2.53
N ALA A 118 -9.82 -3.15 2.06
CA ALA A 118 -11.01 -2.96 2.90
C ALA A 118 -11.47 -4.28 3.54
N TRP A 119 -11.46 -5.38 2.77
CA TRP A 119 -11.78 -6.71 3.29
C TRP A 119 -10.83 -7.13 4.41
N VAL A 120 -9.51 -6.97 4.21
CA VAL A 120 -8.50 -7.37 5.20
C VAL A 120 -8.60 -6.54 6.47
N VAL A 121 -8.77 -5.22 6.35
CA VAL A 121 -8.91 -4.34 7.52
C VAL A 121 -10.15 -4.72 8.33
N ALA A 122 -11.29 -4.94 7.68
CA ALA A 122 -12.51 -5.37 8.37
C ALA A 122 -12.33 -6.72 9.07
N TYR A 123 -11.72 -7.69 8.38
CA TYR A 123 -11.46 -9.01 8.94
C TYR A 123 -10.56 -8.94 10.18
N VAL A 124 -9.45 -8.20 10.10
CA VAL A 124 -8.51 -8.04 11.22
C VAL A 124 -9.17 -7.31 12.40
N ASP A 125 -9.96 -6.26 12.14
CA ASP A 125 -10.70 -5.54 13.19
C ASP A 125 -11.73 -6.43 13.89
N GLU A 126 -12.44 -7.29 13.16
CA GLU A 126 -13.39 -8.26 13.73
C GLU A 126 -12.70 -9.25 14.69
N HIS A 127 -11.52 -9.76 14.32
CA HIS A 127 -10.84 -10.84 15.05
C HIS A 127 -9.85 -10.36 16.12
N LEU A 128 -9.50 -9.06 16.12
CA LEU A 128 -8.63 -8.47 17.15
C LEU A 128 -9.39 -7.68 18.22
N ARG A 129 -10.69 -7.43 18.05
CA ARG A 129 -11.50 -6.80 19.09
C ARG A 129 -11.70 -7.77 20.27
N PRO A 130 -11.51 -7.30 21.52
CA PRO A 130 -11.74 -8.12 22.71
C PRO A 130 -13.22 -8.45 22.95
#